data_AF-A0A353H5H9-F1
#
_entry.id   AF-A0A353H5H9-F1
#
_cell.length_a   1.000
_cell.length_b   1.000
_cell.length_c   1.000
_cell.angle_alpha   90.00
_cell.angle_beta   90.00
_cell.angle_gamma   90.00
#
_symmetry.space_group_name_H-M   'P 1'
#
loop_
_entity.id
_entity.type
_entity.pdbx_description
1 polymer ?
#
loop_
_entity_poly.entity_id
_entity_poly.type
_entity_poly.pdbx_seq_one_letter_code
_entity_poly.pdbx_strand_id
1 'polypeptide(L)'
;MPDIKETPACPHCGQKMTKWGGTQLQFGGCTTWTSEFLYVCFNDNCPYFVKGWDWMWNTYHRHASYRHMLDPDTGKTNPFPVKSNDALKKGIIEE
;
A
#
# COMPACT_ATOMS: atom_id res chain seq x y z
N MET A 1 -9.89 -9.64 20.79
CA MET A 1 -9.74 -9.25 19.37
C MET A 1 -9.28 -7.81 19.39
N PRO A 2 -8.06 -7.46 18.95
CA PRO A 2 -7.63 -6.08 19.05
C PRO A 2 -8.37 -5.30 17.97
N ASP A 3 -9.29 -4.46 18.43
CA ASP A 3 -9.99 -3.44 17.66
C ASP A 3 -8.92 -2.43 17.21
N ILE A 4 -8.34 -2.61 16.02
CA ILE A 4 -7.41 -1.63 15.41
C ILE A 4 -8.27 -0.45 14.94
N LYS A 5 -8.73 0.33 15.92
CA LYS A 5 -9.57 1.52 15.76
C LYS A 5 -8.76 2.74 15.31
N GLU A 6 -7.44 2.65 15.36
CA GLU A 6 -6.54 3.75 15.02
C GLU A 6 -5.90 3.48 13.66
N THR A 7 -6.15 4.40 12.72
CA THR A 7 -5.55 4.37 11.39
C THR A 7 -4.03 4.42 11.55
N PRO A 8 -3.30 3.34 11.18
CA PRO A 8 -1.86 3.32 11.39
C PRO A 8 -1.21 4.44 10.59
N ALA A 9 -0.22 5.10 11.19
CA ALA A 9 0.57 6.11 10.51
C ALA A 9 1.71 5.45 9.74
N CYS A 10 1.96 5.92 8.54
CA CYS A 10 3.09 5.44 7.74
C CYS A 10 4.41 5.81 8.42
N PRO A 11 5.33 4.86 8.66
CA PRO A 11 6.60 5.14 9.33
C PRO A 11 7.54 6.03 8.51
N HIS A 12 7.28 6.19 7.21
CA HIS A 12 8.12 6.98 6.31
C HIS A 12 7.68 8.45 6.15
N CYS A 13 6.38 8.74 6.29
CA CYS A 13 5.84 10.08 6.09
C CYS A 13 4.96 10.59 7.23
N GLY A 14 4.65 9.76 8.22
CA GLY A 14 3.80 10.09 9.36
C GLY A 14 2.31 10.30 9.03
N GLN A 15 1.90 10.16 7.76
CA GLN A 15 0.49 10.31 7.38
C GLN A 15 -0.33 9.06 7.69
N LYS A 16 -1.63 9.27 7.93
CA LYS A 16 -2.61 8.20 8.12
C LYS A 16 -2.68 7.32 6.87
N MET A 17 -2.60 6.01 7.08
CA MET A 17 -2.77 5.03 6.01
C MET A 17 -4.25 4.82 5.72
N THR A 18 -4.58 4.40 4.50
CA THR A 18 -5.97 4.17 4.08
C THR A 18 -6.25 2.69 3.99
N LYS A 19 -7.47 2.26 4.34
CA LYS A 19 -7.91 0.88 4.18
C LYS A 19 -8.04 0.57 2.68
N TRP A 20 -7.49 -0.56 2.27
CA TRP A 20 -7.51 -1.05 0.90
C TRP A 20 -8.03 -2.49 0.89
N GLY A 21 -9.16 -2.70 0.21
CA GLY A 21 -9.88 -3.97 0.14
C GLY A 21 -9.64 -4.76 -1.15
N GLY A 22 -8.62 -4.42 -1.93
CA GLY A 22 -8.36 -5.10 -3.20
C GLY A 22 -7.79 -6.53 -3.08
N THR A 23 -7.80 -7.12 -1.88
CA THR A 23 -7.60 -8.56 -1.65
C THR A 23 -8.76 -9.38 -2.24
N GLN A 24 -9.95 -8.78 -2.41
CA GLN A 24 -11.10 -9.35 -3.13
C GLN A 24 -11.20 -8.81 -4.57
N LEU A 25 -10.12 -8.91 -5.34
CA LEU A 25 -10.24 -8.73 -6.79
C LEU A 25 -10.92 -9.96 -7.41
N GLN A 26 -12.00 -9.71 -8.16
CA GLN A 26 -12.85 -10.72 -8.81
C GLN A 26 -12.13 -11.61 -9.84
N PHE A 27 -10.84 -11.34 -10.12
CA PHE A 27 -9.99 -12.10 -11.01
C PHE A 27 -8.66 -12.44 -10.32
N GLY A 28 -8.70 -13.38 -9.37
CA GLY A 28 -7.63 -14.36 -9.14
C GLY A 28 -6.20 -13.84 -8.95
N GLY A 29 -6.00 -12.62 -8.48
CA GLY A 29 -4.68 -12.20 -8.01
C GLY A 29 -4.47 -12.84 -6.65
N CYS A 30 -3.73 -13.94 -6.58
CA CYS A 30 -3.29 -14.55 -5.33
C CYS A 30 -2.49 -13.52 -4.51
N THR A 31 -3.17 -12.63 -3.80
CA THR A 31 -2.54 -11.90 -2.72
C THR A 31 -2.25 -12.92 -1.65
N THR A 32 -0.99 -13.09 -1.28
CA THR A 32 -0.55 -13.89 -0.14
C THR A 32 -1.10 -13.36 1.20
N TRP A 33 -2.00 -12.39 1.16
CA TRP A 33 -2.61 -11.69 2.27
C TRP A 33 -3.96 -12.33 2.54
N THR A 34 -4.11 -12.89 3.73
CA THR A 34 -5.34 -13.52 4.22
C THR A 34 -6.31 -12.52 4.85
N SER A 35 -5.85 -11.28 5.04
CA SER A 35 -6.56 -10.21 5.74
C SER A 35 -7.65 -9.61 4.86
N GLU A 36 -8.79 -9.25 5.47
CA GLU A 36 -9.95 -8.68 4.75
C GLU A 36 -9.63 -7.32 4.13
N PHE A 37 -8.78 -6.54 4.79
CA PHE A 37 -8.29 -5.26 4.30
C PHE A 37 -6.83 -5.07 4.70
N LEU A 38 -6.12 -4.26 3.92
CA LEU A 38 -4.74 -3.89 4.18
C LEU A 38 -4.67 -2.38 4.33
N TYR A 39 -3.80 -1.89 5.19
CA TYR A 39 -3.50 -0.47 5.26
C TYR A 39 -2.45 -0.13 4.21
N VAL A 40 -2.70 0.85 3.36
CA VAL A 40 -1.73 1.31 2.36
C VAL A 40 -1.57 2.82 2.48
N CYS A 41 -0.32 3.29 2.43
CA CYS A 41 -0.04 4.71 2.40
C CYS A 41 -0.28 5.26 0.98
N PHE A 42 -1.33 6.07 0.81
CA PHE A 42 -1.66 6.69 -0.48
C PHE A 42 -1.04 8.06 -0.70
N ASN A 43 -0.14 8.50 0.18
CA ASN A 43 0.52 9.79 0.06
C ASN A 43 1.49 9.84 -1.12
N ASP A 44 1.16 10.63 -2.14
CA ASP A 44 2.02 10.86 -3.31
C ASP A 44 3.33 11.62 -2.97
N ASN A 45 3.39 12.30 -1.82
CA ASN A 45 4.59 12.97 -1.32
C ASN A 45 5.42 12.10 -0.37
N CYS A 46 5.06 10.83 -0.17
CA CYS A 46 5.82 9.95 0.71
C CYS A 46 7.24 9.76 0.17
N PRO A 47 8.31 9.99 0.96
CA PRO A 47 9.67 9.82 0.49
C PRO A 47 9.95 8.38 0.04
N TYR A 48 9.26 7.40 0.61
CA TYR A 48 9.34 6.01 0.17
C TYR A 48 8.81 5.82 -1.26
N PHE A 49 7.66 6.43 -1.58
CA PHE A 49 7.04 6.37 -2.90
C PHE A 49 7.85 7.17 -3.94
N VAL A 50 8.26 8.39 -3.61
CA VAL A 50 9.05 9.24 -4.51
C VAL A 50 10.40 8.60 -4.82
N LYS A 51 11.12 8.10 -3.80
CA LYS A 51 12.39 7.39 -4.00
C LYS A 51 12.21 6.07 -4.75
N GLY A 52 11.08 5.39 -4.59
CA GLY A 52 10.76 4.16 -5.31
C GLY A 52 10.73 4.36 -6.83
N TRP A 53 10.19 5.49 -7.30
CA TRP A 53 10.20 5.85 -8.73
C TRP A 53 11.60 6.02 -9.27
N ASP A 54 12.41 6.81 -8.57
CA ASP A 54 13.80 7.08 -8.97
C ASP A 54 14.64 5.80 -8.97
N TRP A 55 14.50 4.96 -7.92
CA TRP A 55 15.22 3.71 -7.83
C TRP A 55 14.85 2.72 -8.94
N MET A 56 13.55 2.59 -9.27
CA MET A 56 13.10 1.73 -10.38
C MET A 56 13.51 2.23 -11.74
N TRP A 57 13.49 3.55 -11.92
CA TRP A 57 13.98 4.15 -13.15
C TRP A 57 15.47 3.94 -13.33
N ASN A 58 16.27 4.25 -12.30
CA ASN A 58 17.72 4.14 -12.35
C ASN A 58 18.22 2.68 -12.45
N THR A 59 17.55 1.75 -11.76
CA THR A 59 18.00 0.34 -11.70
C THR A 59 17.46 -0.49 -12.86
N TYR A 60 16.19 -0.31 -13.22
CA TYR A 60 15.50 -1.18 -14.17
C TYR A 60 14.88 -0.43 -15.36
N HIS A 61 14.94 0.90 -15.40
CA HIS A 61 14.29 1.74 -16.41
C HIS A 61 12.79 1.42 -16.56
N ARG A 62 12.12 1.19 -15.42
CA ARG A 62 10.68 0.92 -15.36
C ARG A 62 9.97 2.06 -14.65
N HIS A 63 8.86 2.51 -15.22
CA HIS A 63 7.92 3.39 -14.53
C HIS A 63 7.08 2.58 -13.54
N ALA A 64 7.70 2.24 -12.41
CA ALA A 64 7.03 1.64 -11.26
C ALA A 64 7.58 2.26 -9.97
N SER A 65 6.80 2.18 -8.91
CA SER A 65 7.20 2.56 -7.57
C SER A 65 6.59 1.61 -6.56
N TYR A 66 6.87 1.82 -5.28
CA TYR A 66 6.36 1.02 -4.18
C TYR A 66 5.69 1.93 -3.15
N ARG A 67 4.53 1.51 -2.66
CA ARG A 67 3.85 2.12 -1.52
C ARG A 67 4.06 1.27 -0.28
N HIS A 68 4.07 1.90 0.88
CA HIS A 68 4.15 1.16 2.13
C HIS A 68 2.78 0.56 2.45
N MET A 69 2.73 -0.75 2.67
CA MET A 69 1.54 -1.49 3.08
C MET A 69 1.78 -2.11 4.45
N LEU A 70 0.75 -2.15 5.27
CA LEU A 70 0.71 -2.78 6.57
C LEU A 70 -0.50 -3.70 6.64
N ASP A 71 -0.24 -4.94 7.07
CA ASP A 71 -1.25 -5.95 7.31
C ASP A 71 -1.75 -5.82 8.76
N PRO A 72 -3.05 -5.57 9.00
CA PRO A 72 -3.58 -5.38 10.34
C PRO A 72 -3.63 -6.68 11.16
N ASP A 73 -3.89 -7.82 10.52
CA ASP A 73 -4.01 -9.12 11.20
C ASP A 73 -2.67 -9.65 11.71
N THR A 74 -1.61 -9.48 10.91
CA THR A 74 -0.27 -10.00 11.21
C THR A 74 0.70 -8.92 11.70
N GLY A 75 0.35 -7.64 11.56
CA GLY A 75 1.22 -6.50 11.86
C GLY A 75 2.41 -6.36 10.90
N LYS A 76 2.46 -7.12 9.80
CA LYS A 76 3.60 -7.13 8.88
C LYS A 76 3.50 -5.98 7.89
N THR A 77 4.63 -5.30 7.67
CA THR A 77 4.75 -4.26 6.66
C THR A 77 5.43 -4.78 5.41
N ASN A 78 4.87 -4.51 4.23
CA ASN A 78 5.42 -4.95 2.95
C ASN A 78 5.41 -3.84 1.90
N PRO A 79 6.34 -3.87 0.92
CA PRO A 79 6.30 -3.00 -0.24
C PRO A 79 5.17 -3.40 -1.18
N PHE A 80 4.30 -2.46 -1.53
CA PHE A 80 3.23 -2.66 -2.49
C PHE A 80 3.60 -2.03 -3.84
N PRO A 81 3.90 -2.82 -4.88
CA PRO A 81 4.28 -2.29 -6.18
C PRO A 81 3.11 -1.58 -6.87
N VAL A 82 3.37 -0.39 -7.39
CA VAL A 82 2.42 0.44 -8.13
C VAL A 82 3.04 0.87 -9.45
N LYS A 83 2.26 0.73 -10.52
CA LYS A 83 2.66 1.14 -11.88
C LYS A 83 2.30 2.60 -12.21
N SER A 84 1.50 3.24 -11.38
CA SER A 84 1.01 4.62 -11.57
C SER A 84 0.54 5.18 -10.23
N ASN A 85 0.43 6.52 -10.11
CA ASN A 85 -0.12 7.17 -8.91
C ASN A 85 -1.55 6.73 -8.61
N ASP A 86 -2.37 6.48 -9.63
CA ASP A 86 -3.75 6.01 -9.49
C ASP A 86 -3.88 4.48 -9.35
N ALA A 87 -2.77 3.74 -9.43
CA ALA A 87 -2.80 2.32 -9.14
C ALA A 87 -3.24 2.12 -7.68
N LEU A 88 -4.08 1.11 -7.45
CA LEU A 88 -4.69 0.76 -6.15
C LEU A 88 -5.78 1.71 -5.64
N LYS A 89 -5.90 2.93 -6.16
CA LYS A 89 -6.95 3.86 -5.70
C LYS A 89 -8.37 3.31 -5.86
N LYS A 90 -8.61 2.47 -6.88
CA LYS A 90 -9.90 1.82 -7.12
C LYS A 90 -10.34 0.82 -6.05
N GLY A 91 -9.41 0.31 -5.25
CA GLY A 91 -9.69 -0.65 -4.16
C GLY A 91 -9.64 0.00 -2.78
N ILE A 92 -9.55 1.33 -2.71
CA ILE A 92 -9.62 2.05 -1.44
C ILE A 92 -11.03 1.88 -0.88
N ILE A 93 -11.10 1.45 0.37
CA ILE A 93 -12.32 1.49 1.15
C ILE A 93 -12.30 2.86 1.84
N GLU A 94 -12.96 3.84 1.22
CA GLU A 94 -13.31 5.09 1.89
C GLU A 94 -14.49 4.78 2.83
N GLU A 95 -14.33 5.09 4.11
CA GLU A 95 -15.37 4.96 5.16
C GLU A 95 -16.03 6.31 5.39
#